data_AF-A0A358QMQ5-F1
#
_entry.id   AF-A0A358QMQ5-F1
#
_cell.length_a   1.000
_cell.length_b   1.000
_cell.length_c   1.000
_cell.angle_alpha   90.00
_cell.angle_beta   90.00
_cell.angle_gamma   90.00
#
_symmetry.space_group_name_H-M   'P 1'
#
loop_
_entity.id
_entity.type
_entity.pdbx_description
1 polymer ?
#
loop_
_entity_poly.entity_id
_entity_poly.type
_entity_poly.pdbx_seq_one_letter_code
_entity_poly.pdbx_strand_id
1 'polypeptide(L)' 'MIANVTAVSGSAFTYFTVYPANASLPTASDLNATPGQNVANLDIVQLAGSGANAGAVDVYNNQGSI' A
#
# COMPACT_ATOMS: atom_id res chain seq x y z
N MET A 1 -10.62 -2.24 7.44
CA MET A 1 -10.56 -0.80 7.11
C MET A 1 -10.79 -0.64 5.62
N ILE A 2 -11.38 0.47 5.22
CA ILE A 2 -11.47 0.88 3.81
C ILE A 2 -10.61 2.13 3.66
N ALA A 3 -9.75 2.16 2.65
CA ALA A 3 -8.86 3.28 2.35
C ALA A 3 -8.83 3.55 0.85
N ASN A 4 -8.60 4.80 0.44
CA ASN A 4 -8.32 5.13 -0.94
C ASN A 4 -6.83 5.47 -1.06
N VAL A 5 -6.05 4.61 -1.70
CA VAL A 5 -4.62 4.84 -1.93
C VAL A 5 -4.44 5.50 -3.28
N THR A 6 -3.69 6.61 -3.29
CA THR A 6 -3.41 7.38 -4.52
C THR A 6 -1.90 7.54 -4.65
N ALA A 7 -1.34 7.03 -5.74
CA ALA A 7 0.01 7.35 -6.16
C ALA A 7 -0.01 8.64 -6.97
N VAL A 8 0.85 9.60 -6.63
CA VAL A 8 0.92 10.91 -7.27
C VAL A 8 2.32 11.11 -7.85
N SER A 9 2.40 11.32 -9.17
CA SER A 9 3.63 11.70 -9.87
C SER A 9 4.89 10.90 -9.50
N GLY A 10 4.78 9.56 -9.50
CA GLY A 10 5.88 8.68 -9.09
C GLY A 10 7.15 8.75 -9.92
N SER A 11 8.30 8.35 -9.34
CA SER A 11 9.60 8.39 -10.02
C SER A 11 9.98 7.14 -10.81
N ALA A 12 9.32 5.99 -10.58
CA ALA A 12 9.63 4.71 -11.21
C ALA A 12 8.35 3.87 -11.43
N PHE A 13 8.45 2.82 -12.26
CA PHE A 13 7.44 1.77 -12.28
C PHE A 13 7.44 1.07 -10.92
N THR A 14 6.30 1.03 -10.25
CA THR A 14 6.19 0.46 -8.93
C THR A 14 4.82 -0.14 -8.67
N TYR A 15 4.70 -0.82 -7.53
CA TYR A 15 3.44 -1.27 -6.99
C TYR A 15 3.37 -1.02 -5.48
N PHE A 16 2.15 -0.94 -5.00
CA PHE A 16 1.81 -0.85 -3.60
C PHE A 16 1.15 -2.13 -3.10
N THR A 17 1.47 -2.51 -1.87
CA THR A 17 0.75 -3.53 -1.12
C THR A 17 0.35 -2.95 0.23
N VAL A 18 -0.93 -3.02 0.57
CA VAL A 18 -1.51 -2.49 1.81
C VAL A 18 -1.91 -3.68 2.69
N TYR A 19 -1.31 -3.81 3.87
CA TYR A 19 -1.47 -5.03 4.68
C TYR A 19 -1.44 -4.76 6.19
N PRO A 20 -1.96 -5.68 7.03
CA PRO A 20 -1.94 -5.49 8.48
C PRO A 20 -0.50 -5.33 9.00
N ALA A 21 -0.25 -4.35 9.85
CA ALA A 21 1.08 -4.06 10.41
C ALA A 21 1.65 -5.16 11.34
N ASN A 22 0.90 -6.25 11.54
CA ASN A 22 1.34 -7.43 12.28
C ASN A 22 1.46 -8.69 11.39
N ALA A 23 1.48 -8.53 10.07
CA ALA A 23 1.63 -9.60 9.08
C ALA A 23 2.89 -9.42 8.23
N SER A 24 3.38 -10.50 7.63
CA SER A 24 4.44 -10.43 6.62
C SER A 24 3.90 -9.83 5.31
N LEU A 25 4.74 -9.09 4.59
CA LEU A 25 4.42 -8.51 3.29
C LEU A 25 3.82 -9.58 2.32
N PRO A 26 2.57 -9.40 1.86
CA PRO A 26 1.97 -10.27 0.86
C PRO A 26 2.63 -10.15 -0.53
N THR A 27 2.38 -11.14 -1.40
CA THR A 27 2.88 -11.12 -2.79
C THR A 27 1.97 -10.37 -3.76
N ALA A 28 0.73 -10.07 -3.36
CA ALA A 28 -0.23 -9.35 -4.19
C ALA A 28 0.03 -7.84 -4.15
N SER A 29 -0.10 -7.20 -5.31
CA SER A 29 -0.17 -5.74 -5.44
C SER A 29 -1.63 -5.27 -5.38
N ASP A 30 -1.87 -4.15 -4.73
CA ASP A 30 -3.18 -3.49 -4.71
C ASP A 30 -3.26 -2.33 -5.73
N LEU A 31 -2.17 -1.57 -5.89
CA LEU A 31 -2.08 -0.48 -6.86
C LEU A 31 -0.76 -0.54 -7.64
N ASN A 32 -0.84 -0.51 -8.96
CA ASN A 32 0.33 -0.45 -9.84
C ASN A 32 0.44 0.95 -10.45
N ALA A 33 1.61 1.58 -10.34
CA ALA A 33 1.84 2.94 -10.80
C ALA A 33 2.98 2.99 -11.82
N THR A 34 2.83 3.85 -12.82
CA THR A 34 3.89 4.19 -13.78
C THR A 34 4.44 5.59 -13.48
N PRO A 35 5.69 5.89 -13.88
CA PRO A 35 6.30 7.19 -13.59
C PRO A 35 5.47 8.37 -14.10
N GLY A 36 5.35 9.43 -13.30
CA GLY A 36 4.67 10.68 -13.65
C GLY A 36 3.14 10.60 -13.75
N GLN A 37 2.52 9.46 -13.40
CA GLN A 37 1.07 9.31 -13.40
C GLN A 37 0.46 9.52 -12.01
N ASN A 38 -0.80 9.96 -12.02
CA ASN A 38 -1.66 9.95 -10.84
C ASN A 38 -2.69 8.84 -11.02
N VAL A 39 -2.68 7.86 -10.12
CA VAL A 39 -3.58 6.70 -10.17
C VAL A 39 -4.04 6.36 -8.75
N ALA A 40 -5.31 5.97 -8.62
CA ALA A 40 -5.91 5.62 -7.34
C ALA A 40 -6.55 4.24 -7.37
N ASN A 41 -6.61 3.60 -6.21
CA ASN A 41 -7.39 2.38 -5.96
C ASN A 41 -8.12 2.46 -4.61
N LEU A 42 -9.30 1.83 -4.53
CA LEU A 42 -10.01 1.63 -3.27
C LEU A 42 -9.63 0.28 -2.68
N ASP A 43 -9.05 0.30 -1.48
CA ASP A 43 -8.52 -0.88 -0.80
C ASP A 43 -9.39 -1.27 0.39
N ILE A 44 -9.57 -2.58 0.57
CA ILE A 44 -10.15 -3.18 1.77
C ILE A 44 -9.08 -4.02 2.43
N VAL A 45 -8.61 -3.55 3.60
CA VAL A 45 -7.50 -4.17 4.32
C VAL A 45 -7.90 -4.53 5.75
N GLN A 46 -7.41 -5.68 6.22
CA GLN A 46 -7.52 -6.06 7.62
C GLN A 46 -6.60 -5.17 8.48
N LEU A 47 -7.07 -4.79 9.67
CA LEU A 47 -6.24 -4.09 10.64
C LEU A 47 -5.40 -5.08 11.43
N ALA A 48 -4.21 -4.66 11.89
CA ALA A 48 -3.45 -5.45 12.84
C ALA A 48 -4.28 -5.72 14.11
N GLY A 49 -4.54 -6.99 14.40
CA GLY A 49 -5.42 -7.38 15.52
C GLY A 49 -4.74 -7.40 16.88
N SER A 50 -3.41 -7.36 16.92
CA SER A 50 -2.59 -7.48 18.15
C SER A 50 -1.19 -6.92 17.93
N GLY A 51 -0.40 -6.86 19.01
CA GLY A 51 0.98 -6.36 18.99
C GLY A 51 1.09 -4.85 19.25
N ALA A 52 2.31 -4.32 19.22
CA ALA A 52 2.59 -2.91 19.49
C ALA A 52 1.89 -1.94 18.53
N ASN A 53 1.54 -2.43 17.33
CA ASN A 53 0.89 -1.66 16.26
C ASN A 53 -0.57 -2.09 16.04
N ALA A 54 -1.27 -2.57 17.07
CA ALA A 54 -2.68 -2.95 16.94
C ALA A 54 -3.52 -1.79 16.37
N GLY A 55 -4.38 -2.10 15.39
CA GLY A 55 -5.16 -1.13 14.63
C GLY A 55 -4.42 -0.50 13.44
N ALA A 56 -3.12 -0.74 13.28
CA ALA A 56 -2.33 -0.16 12.18
C ALA A 56 -2.32 -1.04 10.92
N VAL A 57 -1.86 -0.41 9.83
CA VAL A 57 -1.68 -0.95 8.48
C VAL A 57 -0.33 -0.46 7.98
N ASP A 58 0.41 -1.32 7.28
CA ASP A 58 1.61 -0.97 6.56
C ASP A 58 1.29 -0.77 5.07
N VAL A 59 1.99 0.17 4.45
CA VAL A 59 1.94 0.44 3.00
C VAL A 59 3.34 0.26 2.45
N TYR A 60 3.52 -0.76 1.62
CA TYR A 60 4.79 -1.04 0.96
C TYR A 60 4.82 -0.40 -0.42
N ASN A 61 5.91 0.27 -0.78
CA ASN A 61 6.23 0.72 -2.13
C ASN A 61 7.48 -0.02 -2.62
N ASN A 62 7.36 -0.78 -3.71
CA ASN A 62 8.44 -1.66 -4.17
C ASN A 62 9.70 -0.93 -4.62
N GLN A 63 9.55 0.14 -5.40
CA GLN A 63 10.68 0.90 -5.95
C GLN A 63 10.33 2.38 -6.12
N GLY A 64 11.37 3.21 -6.26
CA GLY A 64 11.22 4.65 -6.45
C GLY A 64 10.56 5.36 -5.27
N SER A 65 9.97 6.50 -5.55
CA SER A 65 9.33 7.39 -4.59
C SER A 65 8.01 7.91 -5.16
N ILE A 66 7.01 8.00 -4.29
CA ILE A 66 5.74 8.69 -4.49
C ILE A 66 5.68 9.83 -3.49
#